data_AF-H4F070-F1
#
_entry.id   AF-H4F070-F1
#
_cell.length_a   1.000
_cell.length_b   1.000
_cell.length_c   1.000
_cell.angle_alpha   90.00
_cell.angle_beta   90.00
_cell.angle_gamma   90.00
#
_symmetry.space_group_name_H-M   'P 1'
#
loop_
_entity.id
_entity.type
_entity.pdbx_description
1 polymer ?
#
loop_
_entity_poly.entity_id
_entity_poly.type
_entity_poly.pdbx_seq_one_letter_code
_entity_poly.pdbx_strand_id
1 'polypeptide(L)'
;MAERLKLSNAEAQALERFAKAPKPSETTTDVAFDRDLYHFGKEGMIAMLKLELASARMQADGDAKSMARTGRLSALLQRAERFARPVLPVKGSDVLAAQVPPGPAVGDILAKVEAGWIASNFTLDREKLLARIADLAKG
;
A
#
# COMPACT_ATOMS: atom_id res chain seq x y z
N MET A 1 2.26 8.38 -23.05
CA MET A 1 1.84 9.76 -22.75
C MET A 1 2.93 10.61 -22.05
N ALA A 2 4.06 10.02 -21.62
CA ALA A 2 5.16 10.76 -20.96
C ALA A 2 6.28 11.27 -21.90
N GLU A 3 6.39 10.79 -23.15
CA GLU A 3 7.49 11.21 -24.06
C GLU A 3 7.32 12.61 -24.68
N ARG A 4 6.14 13.23 -24.58
CA ARG A 4 5.87 14.57 -25.16
C ARG A 4 6.23 15.73 -24.22
N LEU A 5 6.52 15.44 -22.97
CA LEU A 5 6.94 16.42 -21.97
C LEU A 5 8.35 16.02 -21.54
N LYS A 6 9.33 16.92 -21.63
CA LYS A 6 10.74 16.70 -21.23
C LYS A 6 10.88 16.57 -19.70
N LEU A 7 10.14 15.64 -19.11
CA LEU A 7 10.13 15.37 -17.68
C LEU A 7 11.45 14.70 -17.29
N SER A 8 11.97 15.07 -16.13
CA SER A 8 13.06 14.32 -15.51
C SER A 8 12.61 12.91 -15.13
N ASN A 9 13.55 11.98 -15.00
CA ASN A 9 13.27 10.60 -14.59
C ASN A 9 12.50 10.53 -13.25
N ALA A 10 12.72 11.49 -12.35
CA ALA A 10 12.02 11.58 -11.07
C ALA A 10 10.54 11.96 -11.25
N GLU A 11 10.25 12.92 -12.14
CA GLU A 11 8.87 13.34 -12.44
C GLU A 11 8.10 12.26 -13.19
N ALA A 12 8.75 11.53 -14.11
CA ALA A 12 8.15 10.40 -14.79
C ALA A 12 7.74 9.28 -13.81
N GLN A 13 8.60 8.94 -12.85
CA GLN A 13 8.27 7.97 -11.80
C GLN A 13 7.16 8.47 -10.86
N ALA A 14 7.16 9.75 -10.49
CA ALA A 14 6.11 10.32 -9.68
C ALA A 14 4.74 10.25 -10.39
N LEU A 15 4.72 10.57 -11.69
CA LEU A 15 3.51 10.50 -12.51
C LEU A 15 3.02 9.06 -12.68
N GLU A 16 3.94 8.11 -12.84
CA GLU A 16 3.59 6.69 -12.93
C GLU A 16 3.00 6.15 -11.61
N ARG A 17 3.60 6.50 -10.46
CA ARG A 17 3.05 6.14 -9.13
C ARG A 17 1.67 6.74 -8.92
N PHE A 18 1.46 7.98 -9.34
CA PHE A 18 0.15 8.62 -9.31
C PHE A 18 -0.86 7.89 -10.22
N ALA A 19 -0.49 7.56 -11.45
CA ALA A 19 -1.37 6.90 -12.41
C ALA A 19 -1.78 5.48 -11.96
N LYS A 20 -0.94 4.80 -11.19
CA LYS A 20 -1.22 3.46 -10.63
C LYS A 20 -1.94 3.49 -9.28
N ALA A 21 -2.06 4.66 -8.64
CA ALA A 21 -2.69 4.77 -7.33
C ALA A 21 -4.20 4.50 -7.42
N PRO A 22 -4.74 3.53 -6.66
CA PRO A 22 -6.18 3.25 -6.69
C PRO A 22 -6.95 4.44 -6.11
N LYS A 23 -8.08 4.78 -6.77
CA LYS A 23 -9.01 5.78 -6.23
C LYS A 23 -9.81 5.14 -5.07
N PRO A 24 -9.75 5.68 -3.85
CA PRO A 24 -10.49 5.15 -2.71
C PRO A 24 -11.98 5.32 -2.97
N SER A 25 -12.73 4.24 -2.76
CA SER A 25 -14.19 4.30 -2.76
C SER A 25 -14.67 4.89 -1.43
N GLU A 26 -15.94 5.31 -1.39
CA GLU A 26 -16.57 5.79 -0.15
C GLU A 26 -16.64 4.71 0.94
N THR A 27 -16.54 3.45 0.53
CA THR A 27 -16.55 2.27 1.41
C THR A 27 -15.16 1.77 1.79
N THR A 28 -14.08 2.39 1.29
CA THR A 28 -12.71 2.01 1.64
C THR A 28 -12.52 2.19 3.14
N THR A 29 -12.24 1.09 3.84
CA THR A 29 -11.91 1.11 5.27
C THR A 29 -10.47 1.59 5.46
N ASP A 30 -10.14 2.10 6.64
CA ASP A 30 -8.78 2.50 6.97
C ASP A 30 -7.77 1.34 6.84
N VAL A 31 -8.21 0.12 7.18
CA VAL A 31 -7.40 -1.10 7.05
C VAL A 31 -7.12 -1.43 5.58
N ALA A 32 -8.11 -1.31 4.70
CA ALA A 32 -7.89 -1.51 3.27
C ALA A 32 -6.94 -0.45 2.71
N PHE A 33 -7.10 0.80 3.16
CA PHE A 33 -6.27 1.91 2.72
C PHE A 33 -4.79 1.78 3.15
N ASP A 34 -4.51 1.28 4.35
CA ASP A 34 -3.12 1.02 4.78
C ASP A 34 -2.42 -0.01 3.89
N ARG A 35 -3.15 -1.02 3.42
CA ARG A 35 -2.63 -2.03 2.50
C ARG A 35 -2.34 -1.42 1.13
N ASP A 36 -3.22 -0.56 0.65
CA ASP A 36 -2.97 0.18 -0.59
C ASP A 36 -1.74 1.09 -0.46
N LEU A 37 -1.59 1.79 0.66
CA LEU A 37 -0.39 2.60 0.93
C LEU A 37 0.89 1.76 0.94
N TYR A 38 0.83 0.52 1.42
CA TYR A 38 1.96 -0.40 1.38
C TYR A 38 2.31 -0.84 -0.04
N HIS A 39 1.32 -1.17 -0.87
CA HIS A 39 1.52 -1.68 -2.23
C HIS A 39 1.88 -0.59 -3.24
N PHE A 40 1.19 0.55 -3.20
CA PHE A 40 1.32 1.61 -4.20
C PHE A 40 2.22 2.76 -3.76
N GLY A 41 2.56 2.82 -2.47
CA GLY A 41 3.33 3.91 -1.89
C GLY A 41 2.49 5.14 -1.59
N LYS A 42 2.94 5.94 -0.62
CA LYS A 42 2.15 7.09 -0.13
C LYS A 42 2.14 8.29 -1.07
N GLU A 43 3.17 8.52 -1.88
CA GLU A 43 3.24 9.75 -2.69
C GLU A 43 2.14 9.81 -3.75
N GLY A 44 1.92 8.72 -4.49
CA GLY A 44 0.86 8.63 -5.48
C GLY A 44 -0.53 8.76 -4.85
N MET A 45 -0.74 8.09 -3.71
CA MET A 45 -1.99 8.16 -2.95
C MET A 45 -2.28 9.57 -2.41
N ILE A 46 -1.27 10.28 -1.89
CA ILE A 46 -1.40 11.67 -1.43
C ILE A 46 -1.80 12.60 -2.58
N ALA A 47 -1.13 12.47 -3.74
CA ALA A 47 -1.44 13.30 -4.90
C ALA A 47 -2.87 13.06 -5.41
N MET A 48 -3.31 11.80 -5.49
CA MET A 48 -4.68 11.44 -5.88
C MET A 48 -5.71 11.95 -4.87
N LEU A 49 -5.46 11.83 -3.56
CA LEU A 49 -6.37 12.36 -2.53
C LEU A 49 -6.50 13.88 -2.58
N LYS A 50 -5.41 14.60 -2.85
CA LYS A 50 -5.44 16.06 -3.04
C LYS A 50 -6.28 16.45 -4.25
N LEU A 51 -6.17 15.72 -5.36
CA LEU A 51 -6.99 15.93 -6.56
C LEU A 51 -8.48 15.66 -6.29
N GLU A 52 -8.81 14.57 -5.61
CA GLU A 52 -10.19 14.25 -5.23
C GLU A 52 -10.78 15.28 -4.27
N LEU A 53 -10.00 15.78 -3.31
CA LEU A 53 -10.44 16.86 -2.41
C LEU A 53 -10.71 18.17 -3.15
N ALA A 54 -9.84 18.57 -4.08
CA ALA A 54 -10.07 19.74 -4.91
C ALA A 54 -11.36 19.59 -5.73
N SER A 55 -11.56 18.41 -6.32
CA SER A 55 -12.74 18.10 -7.14
C SER A 55 -14.03 18.07 -6.32
N ALA A 56 -13.99 17.51 -5.09
CA ALA A 56 -15.14 17.44 -4.19
C ALA A 56 -15.57 18.84 -3.72
N ARG A 57 -14.61 19.73 -3.43
CA ARG A 57 -14.90 21.12 -3.02
C ARG A 57 -15.56 21.95 -4.12
N MET A 58 -15.20 21.72 -5.39
CA MET A 58 -15.83 22.42 -6.52
C MET A 58 -17.27 21.98 -6.78
N GLN A 59 -17.62 20.75 -6.41
CA GLN A 59 -18.96 20.16 -6.61
C GLN A 59 -19.82 20.24 -5.33
N ALA A 60 -19.37 20.95 -4.31
CA ALA A 60 -20.07 21.02 -3.04
C ALA A 60 -21.27 21.96 -3.13
N ASP A 61 -22.46 21.38 -3.29
CA ASP A 61 -23.74 22.10 -3.22
C ASP A 61 -24.24 22.31 -1.77
N GLY A 62 -23.38 22.05 -0.77
CA GLY A 62 -23.70 22.23 0.65
C GLY A 62 -24.54 21.10 1.27
N ASP A 63 -24.76 19.99 0.56
CA ASP A 63 -25.49 18.84 1.09
C ASP A 63 -24.65 17.98 2.06
N ALA A 64 -25.34 17.22 2.90
CA ALA A 64 -24.69 16.39 3.93
C ALA A 64 -23.75 15.32 3.34
N LYS A 65 -24.04 14.83 2.12
CA LYS A 65 -23.23 13.82 1.44
C LYS A 65 -21.89 14.39 0.97
N SER A 66 -21.90 15.58 0.37
CA SER A 66 -20.69 16.25 -0.09
C SER A 66 -19.78 16.64 1.08
N MET A 67 -20.37 17.09 2.20
CA MET A 67 -19.62 17.33 3.44
C MET A 67 -18.99 16.06 3.99
N ALA A 68 -19.74 14.96 4.08
CA ALA A 68 -19.24 13.66 4.56
C ALA A 68 -18.09 13.13 3.67
N ARG A 69 -18.24 13.23 2.34
CA ARG A 69 -17.20 12.83 1.38
C ARG A 69 -15.92 13.64 1.55
N THR A 70 -16.04 14.97 1.67
CA THR A 70 -14.88 15.86 1.90
C THR A 70 -14.19 15.56 3.22
N GLY A 71 -14.96 15.30 4.29
CA GLY A 71 -14.44 14.89 5.59
C GLY A 71 -13.68 13.56 5.50
N ARG A 72 -14.25 12.55 4.84
CA ARG A 72 -13.60 11.24 4.66
C ARG A 72 -12.29 11.33 3.89
N LEU A 73 -12.27 12.06 2.77
CA LEU A 73 -11.07 12.27 1.97
C LEU A 73 -9.97 13.01 2.76
N SER A 74 -10.36 13.99 3.59
CA SER A 74 -9.42 14.73 4.44
C SER A 74 -8.78 13.81 5.50
N ALA A 75 -9.57 12.92 6.11
CA ALA A 75 -9.06 11.93 7.06
C ALA A 75 -8.09 10.93 6.40
N LEU A 76 -8.41 10.45 5.19
CA LEU A 76 -7.52 9.58 4.41
C LEU A 76 -6.20 10.28 4.05
N LEU A 77 -6.24 11.56 3.69
CA LEU A 77 -5.04 12.33 3.38
C LEU A 77 -4.12 12.44 4.61
N GLN A 78 -4.66 12.81 5.77
CA GLN A 78 -3.89 12.87 7.01
C GLN A 78 -3.29 11.50 7.38
N ARG A 79 -4.04 10.42 7.16
CA ARG A 79 -3.57 9.04 7.37
C ARG A 79 -2.38 8.72 6.45
N ALA A 80 -2.49 9.03 5.16
CA ALA A 80 -1.43 8.79 4.17
C ALA A 80 -0.15 9.61 4.48
N GLU A 81 -0.30 10.86 4.90
CA GLU A 81 0.83 11.73 5.29
C GLU A 81 1.61 11.16 6.48
N ARG A 82 0.88 10.63 7.47
CA ARG A 82 1.45 10.00 8.68
C ARG A 82 1.90 8.56 8.48
N PHE A 83 1.58 7.95 7.34
CA PHE A 83 1.92 6.56 7.08
C PHE A 83 3.44 6.38 7.01
N ALA A 84 3.94 5.55 7.91
CA ALA A 84 5.28 4.99 7.87
C ALA A 84 5.15 3.54 7.40
N ARG A 85 5.77 3.20 6.26
CA ARG A 85 5.67 1.87 5.68
C ARG A 85 6.21 0.83 6.68
N PRO A 86 5.38 -0.12 7.14
CA PRO A 86 5.85 -1.19 8.00
C PRO A 86 6.95 -2.00 7.32
N VAL A 87 7.91 -2.50 8.09
CA VAL A 87 8.98 -3.38 7.59
C VAL A 87 8.61 -4.82 7.92
N LEU A 88 8.68 -5.71 6.93
CA LEU A 88 8.43 -7.13 7.13
C LEU A 88 9.41 -7.69 8.18
N PRO A 89 8.94 -8.34 9.27
CA PRO A 89 9.82 -8.79 10.37
C PRO A 89 10.70 -10.00 10.04
N VAL A 90 10.63 -10.52 8.82
CA VAL A 90 11.35 -11.71 8.34
C VAL A 90 12.04 -11.39 7.01
N LYS A 91 13.11 -12.13 6.72
CA LYS A 91 13.94 -11.97 5.53
C LYS A 91 14.27 -13.33 4.91
N GLY A 92 14.83 -13.34 3.70
CA GLY A 92 15.18 -14.58 3.00
C GLY A 92 16.10 -15.52 3.80
N SER A 93 16.95 -15.01 4.69
CA SER A 93 17.78 -15.87 5.55
C SER A 93 16.97 -16.70 6.53
N ASP A 94 15.78 -16.24 6.94
CA ASP A 94 14.87 -17.02 7.79
C ASP A 94 14.28 -18.22 7.01
N VAL A 95 14.04 -18.04 5.71
CA VAL A 95 13.58 -19.11 4.81
C VAL A 95 14.69 -20.15 4.57
N LEU A 96 15.93 -19.69 4.38
CA LEU A 96 17.09 -20.58 4.28
C LEU A 96 17.31 -21.38 5.57
N ALA A 97 17.09 -20.76 6.74
CA ALA A 97 17.18 -21.44 8.03
C ALA A 97 16.14 -22.57 8.16
N ALA A 98 15.00 -22.47 7.47
CA ALA A 98 13.98 -23.50 7.36
C ALA A 98 14.34 -24.63 6.36
N GLN A 99 15.60 -24.75 5.95
CA GLN A 99 16.14 -25.79 5.06
C GLN A 99 15.63 -25.72 3.60
N VAL A 100 15.09 -24.57 3.18
CA VAL A 100 14.75 -24.34 1.77
C VAL A 100 16.04 -24.05 1.00
N PRO A 101 16.33 -24.77 -0.11
CA PRO A 101 17.53 -24.50 -0.90
C PRO A 101 17.50 -23.10 -1.52
N PRO A 102 18.66 -22.44 -1.66
CA PRO A 102 18.73 -21.11 -2.27
C PRO A 102 18.23 -21.16 -3.71
N GLY A 103 17.32 -20.25 -4.05
CA GLY A 103 16.70 -20.18 -5.38
C GLY A 103 15.36 -19.45 -5.37
N PRO A 104 14.61 -19.49 -6.49
CA PRO A 104 13.32 -18.80 -6.64
C PRO A 104 12.30 -19.15 -5.54
N ALA A 105 12.33 -20.39 -5.04
CA ALA A 105 11.46 -20.87 -3.95
C ALA A 105 11.56 -20.02 -2.67
N VAL A 106 12.73 -19.45 -2.38
CA VAL A 106 12.92 -18.54 -1.23
C VAL A 106 12.08 -17.28 -1.40
N GLY A 107 12.10 -16.70 -2.60
CA GLY A 107 11.30 -15.52 -2.94
C GLY A 107 9.81 -15.82 -2.91
N ASP A 108 9.40 -16.97 -3.43
CA ASP A 108 7.98 -17.39 -3.46
C ASP A 108 7.41 -17.59 -2.05
N ILE A 109 8.15 -18.25 -1.15
CA ILE A 109 7.74 -18.42 0.24
C ILE A 109 7.68 -17.05 0.94
N LEU A 110 8.70 -16.21 0.75
CA LEU A 110 8.74 -14.89 1.38
C LEU A 110 7.57 -14.01 0.90
N ALA A 111 7.23 -14.06 -0.40
CA ALA A 111 6.09 -13.33 -0.96
C ALA A 111 4.74 -13.82 -0.39
N LYS A 112 4.55 -15.14 -0.22
CA LYS A 112 3.35 -15.70 0.43
C LYS A 112 3.22 -15.24 1.88
N VAL A 113 4.32 -15.22 2.62
CA VAL A 113 4.36 -14.78 4.02
C VAL A 113 4.07 -13.28 4.12
N GLU A 114 4.68 -12.48 3.25
CA GLU A 114 4.43 -11.04 3.15
C GLU A 114 2.96 -10.75 2.83
N ALA A 115 2.37 -11.45 1.85
CA ALA A 115 0.94 -11.31 1.53
C ALA A 115 0.05 -11.63 2.74
N GLY A 116 0.36 -12.68 3.49
CA GLY A 116 -0.35 -13.04 4.71
C GLY A 116 -0.18 -12.02 5.85
N TRP A 117 0.97 -11.34 5.92
CA TRP A 117 1.24 -10.26 6.87
C TRP A 117 0.48 -8.97 6.50
N ILE A 118 0.49 -8.58 5.23
CA ILE A 118 -0.31 -7.46 4.71
C ILE A 118 -1.81 -7.72 4.94
N ALA A 119 -2.28 -8.92 4.66
CA ALA A 119 -3.68 -9.33 4.88
C ALA A 119 -4.09 -9.29 6.36
N SER A 120 -3.14 -9.35 7.29
CA SER A 120 -3.36 -9.16 8.73
C SER A 120 -3.34 -7.69 9.18
N ASN A 121 -3.18 -6.75 8.24
CA ASN A 121 -2.86 -5.35 8.52
C ASN A 121 -1.58 -5.18 9.36
N PHE A 122 -0.53 -5.93 9.01
CA PHE A 122 0.79 -5.85 9.65
C PHE A 122 0.81 -6.29 11.13
N THR A 123 -0.18 -7.05 11.58
CA THR A 123 -0.32 -7.44 13.00
C THR A 123 0.41 -8.73 13.37
N LEU A 124 0.79 -9.56 12.39
CA LEU A 124 1.55 -10.78 12.69
C LEU A 124 2.98 -10.43 13.10
N ASP A 125 3.35 -10.92 14.27
CA ASP A 125 4.71 -10.85 14.81
C ASP A 125 5.67 -11.80 14.07
N ARG A 126 6.96 -11.63 14.36
CA ARG A 126 8.03 -12.42 13.74
C ARG A 126 7.85 -13.93 14.00
N GLU A 127 7.41 -14.33 15.18
CA GLU A 127 7.28 -15.75 15.55
C GLU A 127 6.20 -16.45 14.71
N LYS A 128 5.04 -15.82 14.54
CA LYS A 128 3.96 -16.33 13.68
C LYS A 128 4.38 -16.39 12.21
N LEU A 129 5.18 -15.43 11.75
CA LEU A 129 5.70 -15.43 10.38
C LEU A 129 6.74 -16.55 10.17
N LEU A 130 7.61 -16.80 11.14
CA LEU A 130 8.55 -17.92 11.11
C LEU A 130 7.84 -19.27 11.11
N ALA A 131 6.78 -19.44 11.91
CA ALA A 131 5.97 -20.65 11.89
C ALA A 131 5.36 -20.88 10.50
N ARG A 132 4.81 -19.82 9.87
CA ARG A 132 4.30 -19.89 8.49
C ARG A 132 5.39 -20.25 7.46
N ILE A 133 6.60 -19.72 7.60
CA ILE A 133 7.74 -20.10 6.76
C ILE A 133 8.02 -21.59 6.89
N ALA A 134 8.07 -22.11 8.12
CA ALA A 134 8.32 -23.52 8.37
C ALA A 134 7.22 -24.44 7.81
N ASP A 135 5.96 -24.00 7.85
CA ASP A 135 4.84 -24.75 7.26
C ASP A 135 4.91 -24.75 5.73
N LEU A 136 5.22 -23.60 5.12
CA LEU A 136 5.38 -23.46 3.67
C LEU A 136 6.62 -24.17 3.12
N ALA A 137 7.65 -24.39 3.94
CA ALA A 137 8.86 -25.11 3.55
C ALA A 137 8.64 -26.64 3.50
N LYS A 138 7.61 -27.16 4.19
CA LYS A 138 7.30 -28.60 4.25
C LYS A 138 6.31 -29.05 3.16
N GLY A 139 5.57 -28.13 2.56
CA GLY A 139 4.55 -28.40 1.54
C GLY A 139 5.05 -28.08 0.15
#